data_AF-A0A7H8S7N4-F1
#
_entry.id   AF-A0A7H8S7N4-F1
#
_cell.length_a   1.000
_cell.length_b   1.000
_cell.length_c   1.000
_cell.angle_alpha   90.00
_cell.angle_beta   90.00
_cell.angle_gamma   90.00
#
_symmetry.space_group_name_H-M   'P 1'
#
loop_
_entity.id
_entity.type
_entity.pdbx_description
1 polymer ?
#
loop_
_entity_poly.entity_id
_entity_poly.type
_entity_poly.pdbx_seq_one_letter_code
_entity_poly.pdbx_strand_id
1 'polypeptide(L)'
;MVTIDKNHHNHLNNVPKTNTAYPSEKETELELIKQLMEKEAQIAQTDKAINDNKKQLKHIENSKTWQYNKPFEKLTGMFSGSTKQQNEYIRHLEEKLKETEQALYDAKEENKRLILDSRKPDANKMVQAVNEAKDNGTLLEYLGDLVQQKKQHDTNYNRTLRHAARLFMNEKQDYRNLVYASAMAGLKMEDIPEFIIRAGLTNGISLRPTVSFRASLNSRMRQLQLTGSLPEWELDDKRTAYLFADELRLRRPWTSDATYTSTNLPEKSGMVIKPADGAGSRGVYLVQDINDIVDMKRSKKLDNWDDLKASMKQDLDSGWVADDEWTIEELIMENDRTPASDIKFYCFYGKVGLILEIVRYPELKYCWWTPTGERVRTGKYDENLFAGKGVTQAEIDSAAEISRKIPAPFIRIDFLRSANELVFGEFTPKPGNYDDFDEPTDKWLGDYFVEAEDRLTQDLIYGKQFRAYNRLTSWK
;
A
#
# COMPACT_ATOMS: atom_id res chain seq x y z
N MET A 1 1.28 47.55 57.11
CA MET A 1 2.17 47.56 58.30
C MET A 1 2.58 46.12 58.57
N VAL A 2 3.83 45.91 59.01
CA VAL A 2 4.52 44.63 59.28
C VAL A 2 5.30 44.04 58.08
N THR A 3 6.46 44.67 57.88
CA THR A 3 7.82 44.14 57.73
C THR A 3 8.12 42.84 56.97
N ILE A 4 8.92 43.05 55.91
CA ILE A 4 9.77 42.12 55.17
C ILE A 4 10.86 41.58 56.09
N ASP A 5 11.05 40.25 56.13
CA ASP A 5 12.23 39.63 56.71
C ASP A 5 13.19 39.18 55.60
N LYS A 6 14.36 39.82 55.59
CA LYS A 6 15.50 39.50 54.74
C LYS A 6 16.53 38.84 55.66
N ASN A 7 16.82 37.57 55.41
CA ASN A 7 18.17 36.98 55.42
C ASN A 7 18.04 35.48 55.62
N HIS A 8 18.46 34.69 54.63
CA HIS A 8 19.22 33.48 54.91
C HIS A 8 20.31 33.29 53.86
N HIS A 9 21.53 33.22 54.36
CA HIS A 9 22.78 33.11 53.64
C HIS A 9 22.97 31.75 52.97
N ASN A 10 23.66 31.81 51.83
CA ASN A 10 24.74 30.93 51.39
C ASN A 10 25.08 29.76 52.32
N HIS A 11 24.87 28.55 51.83
CA HIS A 11 25.92 27.55 51.58
C HIS A 11 25.24 26.30 51.03
N LEU A 12 25.69 25.80 49.87
CA LEU A 12 25.92 24.37 49.58
C LEU A 12 26.32 24.20 48.09
N ASN A 13 27.57 23.76 47.93
CA ASN A 13 28.03 22.76 46.98
C ASN A 13 28.36 23.16 45.53
N ASN A 14 29.66 23.44 45.37
CA ASN A 14 30.49 22.99 44.25
C ASN A 14 30.11 21.58 43.78
N VAL A 15 29.45 21.50 42.62
CA VAL A 15 29.39 20.31 41.78
C VAL A 15 30.33 20.56 40.59
N PRO A 16 31.24 19.64 40.23
CA PRO A 16 32.05 19.80 39.03
C PRO A 16 31.12 19.86 37.81
N LYS A 17 31.07 21.00 37.14
CA LYS A 17 30.43 21.13 35.83
C LYS A 17 31.27 20.36 34.81
N THR A 18 31.04 19.05 34.67
CA THR A 18 31.41 18.33 33.45
C THR A 18 30.42 18.76 32.37
N ASN A 19 30.67 19.93 31.78
CA ASN A 19 30.03 20.38 30.54
C ASN A 19 30.57 19.51 29.38
N THR A 20 30.12 18.26 29.30
CA THR A 20 30.04 17.60 28.00
C THR A 20 28.71 18.05 27.40
N ALA A 21 28.74 19.25 26.81
CA ALA A 21 27.61 19.76 26.05
C ALA A 21 27.37 18.78 24.90
N TYR A 22 26.32 17.98 25.02
CA TYR A 22 25.83 17.20 23.89
C TYR A 22 25.44 18.20 22.80
N PRO A 23 25.92 18.03 21.55
CA PRO A 23 25.52 18.90 20.45
C PRO A 23 24.01 19.01 20.42
N SER A 24 23.49 20.22 20.27
CA SER A 24 22.05 20.40 20.14
C SER A 24 21.58 19.63 18.90
N GLU A 25 20.36 19.11 18.95
CA GLU A 25 19.79 18.31 17.87
C GLU A 25 19.86 19.00 16.50
N LYS A 26 19.76 20.34 16.49
CA LYS A 26 19.85 21.18 15.31
C LYS A 26 21.26 21.27 14.74
N GLU A 27 22.29 21.23 15.59
CA GLU A 27 23.69 21.22 15.16
C GLU A 27 24.07 19.87 14.52
N THR A 28 23.53 18.77 15.05
CA THR A 28 23.76 17.44 14.43
C THR A 28 23.08 17.33 13.06
N GLU A 29 21.88 17.89 12.91
CA GLU A 29 21.16 17.92 11.63
C GLU A 29 21.87 18.78 10.59
N LEU A 30 22.35 19.98 10.98
CA LEU A 30 23.13 20.85 10.09
C LEU A 30 24.44 20.21 9.64
N GLU A 31 25.14 19.51 10.54
CA GLU A 31 26.38 18.81 10.21
C GLU A 31 26.13 17.66 9.22
N LEU A 32 25.05 16.91 9.40
CA LEU A 32 24.68 15.82 8.49
C LEU A 32 24.28 16.35 7.09
N ILE A 33 23.50 17.44 7.04
CA ILE A 33 23.16 18.11 5.77
C ILE A 33 24.41 18.61 5.06
N LYS A 34 25.35 19.18 5.80
CA LYS A 34 26.63 19.65 5.25
C LYS A 34 27.45 18.50 4.67
N GLN A 35 27.55 17.38 5.39
CA GLN A 35 28.23 16.18 4.90
C GLN A 35 27.57 15.61 3.64
N LEU A 36 26.23 15.59 3.59
CA LEU A 36 25.47 15.21 2.39
C LEU A 36 25.80 16.12 1.20
N MET A 37 25.78 17.44 1.39
CA MET A 37 26.11 18.40 0.33
C MET A 37 27.54 18.25 -0.16
N GLU A 38 28.50 18.04 0.74
CA GLU A 38 29.91 17.81 0.40
C GLU A 38 30.08 16.52 -0.41
N LYS A 39 29.34 15.46 -0.05
CA LYS A 39 29.38 14.18 -0.79
C LYS A 39 28.69 14.26 -2.15
N GLU A 40 27.54 14.93 -2.26
CA GLU A 40 26.89 15.19 -3.56
C GLU A 40 27.84 15.97 -4.50
N ALA A 41 28.54 16.98 -3.98
CA ALA A 41 29.54 17.74 -4.73
C ALA A 41 30.75 16.87 -5.13
N GLN A 42 31.21 15.99 -4.24
CA GLN A 42 32.30 15.06 -4.52
C GLN A 42 31.91 14.07 -5.63
N ILE A 43 30.70 13.50 -5.58
CA ILE A 43 30.17 12.61 -6.63
C ILE A 43 30.16 13.34 -7.98
N ALA A 44 29.63 14.57 -8.03
CA ALA A 44 29.57 15.37 -9.26
C ALA A 44 30.97 15.68 -9.84
N GLN A 45 31.96 15.97 -9.00
CA GLN A 45 33.34 16.19 -9.43
C GLN A 45 33.97 14.91 -9.98
N THR A 46 33.74 13.77 -9.33
CA THR A 46 34.26 12.47 -9.74
C THR A 46 33.63 12.00 -11.06
N ASP A 47 32.32 12.19 -11.23
CA ASP A 47 31.61 11.92 -12.50
C ASP A 47 32.18 12.76 -13.66
N LYS A 48 32.49 14.04 -13.41
CA LYS A 48 33.15 14.90 -14.40
C LYS A 48 34.54 14.37 -14.75
N ALA A 49 35.34 13.97 -13.77
CA ALA A 49 36.68 13.43 -13.99
C ALA A 49 36.66 12.12 -14.80
N ILE A 50 35.72 11.22 -14.54
CA ILE A 50 35.49 9.99 -15.32
C ILE A 50 35.19 10.34 -16.78
N ASN A 51 34.30 11.30 -17.01
CA ASN A 51 33.92 11.73 -18.36
C ASN A 51 35.10 12.36 -19.11
N ASP A 52 35.92 13.17 -18.44
CA ASP A 52 37.09 13.80 -19.05
C ASP A 52 38.18 12.76 -19.38
N ASN A 53 38.42 11.78 -18.50
CA ASN A 53 39.33 10.66 -18.75
C ASN A 53 38.85 9.80 -19.94
N LYS A 54 37.54 9.46 -20.00
CA LYS A 54 36.94 8.72 -21.12
C LYS A 54 37.07 9.48 -22.45
N LYS A 55 36.89 10.81 -22.44
CA LYS A 55 37.11 11.65 -23.63
C LYS A 55 38.57 11.66 -24.07
N GLN A 56 39.52 11.77 -23.14
CA GLN A 56 40.95 11.74 -23.45
C GLN A 56 41.37 10.39 -24.04
N LEU A 57 40.94 9.28 -23.44
CA LEU A 57 41.17 7.93 -23.99
C LEU A 57 40.62 7.82 -25.41
N LYS A 58 39.37 8.23 -25.64
CA LYS A 58 38.75 8.21 -26.97
C LYS A 58 39.47 9.12 -27.98
N HIS A 59 40.01 10.26 -27.54
CA HIS A 59 40.79 11.15 -28.40
C HIS A 59 42.13 10.50 -28.81
N ILE A 60 42.81 9.83 -27.87
CA ILE A 60 44.04 9.10 -28.14
C ILE A 60 43.77 7.94 -29.11
N GLU A 61 42.72 7.16 -28.86
CA GLU A 61 42.29 6.04 -29.72
C GLU A 61 41.96 6.45 -31.16
N ASN A 62 41.37 7.64 -31.33
CA ASN A 62 41.00 8.18 -32.65
C ASN A 62 42.13 8.96 -33.33
N SER A 63 43.28 9.16 -32.67
CA SER A 63 44.40 9.86 -33.28
C SER A 63 45.01 9.01 -34.42
N LYS A 64 45.34 9.66 -35.54
CA LYS A 64 45.94 8.97 -36.70
C LYS A 64 47.20 8.20 -36.29
N THR A 65 48.04 8.79 -35.44
CA THR A 65 49.26 8.19 -34.91
C THR A 65 49.00 6.85 -34.20
N TRP A 66 47.95 6.77 -33.39
CA TRP A 66 47.55 5.53 -32.71
C TRP A 66 47.00 4.49 -33.69
N GLN A 67 46.12 4.89 -34.60
CA GLN A 67 45.52 4.00 -35.59
C GLN A 67 46.55 3.40 -36.55
N TYR A 68 47.59 4.15 -36.93
CA TYR A 68 48.68 3.65 -37.78
C TYR A 68 49.67 2.76 -37.02
N ASN A 69 49.94 3.01 -35.73
CA ASN A 69 50.95 2.27 -34.97
C ASN A 69 50.41 1.01 -34.29
N LYS A 70 49.12 0.95 -33.94
CA LYS A 70 48.48 -0.22 -33.31
C LYS A 70 48.68 -1.56 -34.05
N PRO A 71 48.64 -1.65 -35.39
CA PRO A 71 48.95 -2.90 -36.09
C PRO A 71 50.44 -3.26 -36.10
N PHE A 72 51.35 -2.30 -35.95
CA PHE A 72 52.80 -2.53 -35.95
C PHE A 72 53.36 -2.92 -34.57
N GLU A 73 52.66 -2.61 -33.47
CA GLU A 73 53.04 -3.03 -32.10
C GLU A 73 53.12 -4.55 -31.93
N LYS A 74 52.40 -5.34 -32.75
CA LYS A 74 52.48 -6.81 -32.73
C LYS A 74 53.71 -7.38 -33.45
N LEU A 75 54.42 -6.58 -34.26
CA LEU A 75 55.42 -7.11 -35.19
C LEU A 75 56.86 -6.64 -34.94
N THR A 76 57.11 -5.53 -34.22
CA THR A 76 58.49 -5.03 -34.02
C THR A 76 58.75 -4.48 -32.62
N GLY A 77 59.39 -5.28 -31.77
CA GLY A 77 59.87 -4.87 -30.44
C GLY A 77 61.10 -3.95 -30.42
N MET A 78 61.39 -3.20 -31.50
CA MET A 78 62.67 -2.48 -31.66
C MET A 78 62.61 -1.01 -32.11
N PHE A 79 61.44 -0.37 -32.23
CA PHE A 79 61.38 1.07 -32.59
C PHE A 79 60.69 1.99 -31.56
N SER A 80 61.51 2.93 -31.07
CA SER A 80 61.23 4.28 -30.57
C SER A 80 60.59 4.48 -29.17
N GLY A 81 61.27 5.28 -28.33
CA GLY A 81 60.82 5.64 -26.98
C GLY A 81 59.54 6.47 -26.89
N SER A 82 59.01 6.96 -28.03
CA SER A 82 57.76 7.73 -28.08
C SER A 82 56.51 6.85 -27.89
N THR A 83 56.49 5.63 -28.45
CA THR A 83 55.35 4.70 -28.31
C THR A 83 55.26 4.13 -26.90
N LYS A 84 56.42 3.91 -26.25
CA LYS A 84 56.50 3.47 -24.85
C LYS A 84 55.89 4.50 -23.89
N GLN A 85 56.20 5.79 -24.10
CA GLN A 85 55.61 6.88 -23.30
C GLN A 85 54.09 6.99 -23.50
N GLN A 86 53.60 6.81 -24.72
CA GLN A 86 52.16 6.85 -25.00
C GLN A 86 51.41 5.67 -24.37
N ASN A 87 51.97 4.47 -24.40
CA ASN A 87 51.40 3.29 -23.75
C ASN A 87 51.44 3.38 -22.22
N GLU A 88 52.54 3.90 -21.65
CA GLU A 88 52.63 4.19 -20.22
C GLU A 88 51.58 5.24 -19.79
N TYR A 89 51.32 6.24 -20.64
CA TYR A 89 50.29 7.25 -20.40
C TYR A 89 48.86 6.69 -20.48
N ILE A 90 48.55 5.83 -21.46
CA ILE A 90 47.25 5.15 -21.57
C ILE A 90 47.03 4.25 -20.35
N ARG A 91 48.02 3.44 -19.98
CA ARG A 91 47.92 2.57 -18.81
C ARG A 91 47.70 3.38 -17.52
N HIS A 92 48.38 4.50 -17.37
CA HIS A 92 48.15 5.43 -16.26
C HIS A 92 46.73 6.00 -16.29
N LEU A 93 46.18 6.37 -17.45
CA LEU A 93 44.80 6.85 -17.56
C LEU A 93 43.77 5.77 -17.26
N GLU A 94 44.01 4.51 -17.64
CA GLU A 94 43.16 3.36 -17.31
C GLU A 94 43.19 3.07 -15.80
N GLU A 95 44.37 3.08 -15.18
CA GLU A 95 44.54 2.91 -13.74
C GLU A 95 43.84 4.04 -12.97
N LYS A 96 44.04 5.29 -13.39
CA LYS A 96 43.36 6.45 -12.83
C LYS A 96 41.84 6.38 -13.03
N LEU A 97 41.36 5.91 -14.18
CA LEU A 97 39.93 5.72 -14.43
C LEU A 97 39.35 4.70 -13.46
N LYS A 98 40.01 3.56 -13.29
CA LYS A 98 39.61 2.51 -12.34
C LYS A 98 39.58 3.02 -10.90
N GLU A 99 40.61 3.75 -10.47
CA GLU A 99 40.65 4.39 -9.14
C GLU A 99 39.52 5.40 -8.96
N THR A 100 39.25 6.21 -9.99
CA THR A 100 38.20 7.23 -9.95
C THR A 100 36.80 6.59 -9.93
N GLU A 101 36.60 5.49 -10.67
CA GLU A 101 35.36 4.72 -10.65
C GLU A 101 35.13 4.04 -9.28
N GLN A 102 36.19 3.53 -8.63
CA GLN A 102 36.10 3.01 -7.27
C GLN A 102 35.78 4.14 -6.26
N ALA A 103 36.46 5.28 -6.34
CA ALA A 103 36.19 6.42 -5.46
C ALA A 103 34.76 6.97 -5.63
N LEU A 104 34.22 6.93 -6.85
CA LEU A 104 32.82 7.28 -7.11
C LEU A 104 31.88 6.29 -6.42
N TYR A 105 32.15 4.99 -6.55
CA TYR A 105 31.38 3.94 -5.91
C TYR A 105 31.34 4.14 -4.38
N ASP A 106 32.52 4.30 -3.76
CA ASP A 106 32.64 4.50 -2.31
C ASP A 106 31.92 5.79 -1.85
N ALA A 107 32.03 6.87 -2.62
CA ALA A 107 31.35 8.13 -2.31
C ALA A 107 29.82 8.01 -2.44
N LYS A 108 29.32 7.24 -3.41
CA LYS A 108 27.88 6.95 -3.57
C LYS A 108 27.36 6.10 -2.41
N GLU A 109 28.09 5.08 -1.98
CA GLU A 109 27.72 4.25 -0.83
C GLU A 109 27.67 5.06 0.47
N GLU A 110 28.66 5.91 0.72
CA GLU A 110 28.64 6.78 1.91
C GLU A 110 27.50 7.81 1.83
N ASN A 111 27.20 8.36 0.66
CA ASN A 111 26.06 9.26 0.49
C ASN A 111 24.73 8.55 0.76
N LYS A 112 24.54 7.33 0.25
CA LYS A 112 23.37 6.48 0.58
C LYS A 112 23.25 6.32 2.09
N ARG A 113 24.35 5.97 2.78
CA ARG A 113 24.37 5.84 4.25
C ARG A 113 23.97 7.13 4.97
N LEU A 114 24.44 8.28 4.52
CA LEU A 114 24.09 9.58 5.12
C LEU A 114 22.64 9.98 4.85
N ILE A 115 22.09 9.68 3.66
CA ILE A 115 20.67 9.89 3.33
C ILE A 115 19.81 9.05 4.28
N LEU A 116 20.23 7.82 4.50
CA LEU A 116 19.58 6.87 5.36
C LEU A 116 19.60 7.26 6.85
N ASP A 117 20.70 7.86 7.33
CA ASP A 117 20.83 8.38 8.70
C ASP A 117 20.18 9.77 8.88
N SER A 118 19.70 10.38 7.80
CA SER A 118 19.04 11.68 7.87
C SER A 118 17.73 11.60 8.65
N ARG A 119 17.55 12.51 9.60
CA ARG A 119 16.37 12.54 10.49
C ARG A 119 15.05 12.78 9.76
N LYS A 120 15.14 13.28 8.53
CA LYS A 120 14.03 13.43 7.59
C LYS A 120 14.48 12.86 6.25
N PRO A 121 14.41 11.53 6.08
CA PRO A 121 14.71 10.92 4.81
C PRO A 121 13.79 11.53 3.76
N ASP A 122 14.37 12.13 2.73
CA ASP A 122 13.59 12.58 1.58
C ASP A 122 13.08 11.32 0.87
N ALA A 123 11.76 11.09 0.95
CA ALA A 123 11.11 9.92 0.37
C ALA A 123 11.43 9.75 -1.12
N ASN A 124 11.57 10.86 -1.87
CA ASN A 124 11.93 10.80 -3.29
C ASN A 124 13.36 10.31 -3.48
N LYS A 125 14.31 10.79 -2.65
CA LYS A 125 15.71 10.31 -2.68
C LYS A 125 15.82 8.83 -2.32
N MET A 126 15.05 8.36 -1.34
CA MET A 126 15.01 6.94 -0.99
C MET A 126 14.49 6.08 -2.15
N VAL A 127 13.40 6.50 -2.82
CA VAL A 127 12.85 5.80 -3.99
C VAL A 127 13.87 5.76 -5.13
N GLN A 128 14.56 6.87 -5.39
CA GLN A 128 15.64 6.92 -6.38
C GLN A 128 16.77 5.94 -6.03
N ALA A 129 17.23 5.93 -4.77
CA ALA A 129 18.27 5.01 -4.31
C ALA A 129 17.85 3.53 -4.43
N VAL A 130 16.59 3.19 -4.17
CA VAL A 130 16.04 1.84 -4.40
C VAL A 130 16.11 1.45 -5.88
N ASN A 131 15.74 2.36 -6.78
CA ASN A 131 15.79 2.11 -8.22
C ASN A 131 17.24 1.94 -8.70
N GLU A 132 18.17 2.79 -8.24
CA GLU A 132 19.59 2.64 -8.55
C GLU A 132 20.17 1.33 -8.00
N ALA A 133 19.81 0.93 -6.79
CA ALA A 133 20.26 -0.34 -6.21
C ALA A 133 19.72 -1.55 -7.00
N LYS A 134 18.48 -1.46 -7.51
CA LYS A 134 17.90 -2.45 -8.41
C LYS A 134 18.71 -2.54 -9.71
N ASP A 135 18.99 -1.41 -10.35
CA ASP A 135 19.69 -1.37 -11.65
C ASP A 135 21.14 -1.84 -11.53
N ASN A 136 21.78 -1.62 -10.37
CA ASN A 136 23.16 -2.04 -10.09
C ASN A 136 23.27 -3.43 -9.45
N GLY A 137 22.17 -4.14 -9.22
CA GLY A 137 22.19 -5.49 -8.62
C GLY A 137 22.50 -5.54 -7.12
N THR A 138 22.49 -4.40 -6.42
CA THR A 138 22.78 -4.27 -4.97
C THR A 138 21.52 -4.08 -4.11
N LEU A 139 20.33 -4.27 -4.70
CA LEU A 139 19.04 -4.04 -4.01
C LEU A 139 18.90 -4.79 -2.68
N LEU A 140 19.32 -6.06 -2.61
CA LEU A 140 19.17 -6.85 -1.38
C LEU A 140 20.04 -6.34 -0.23
N GLU A 141 21.26 -5.89 -0.51
CA GLU A 141 22.17 -5.28 0.47
C GLU A 141 21.60 -3.95 0.97
N TYR A 142 21.20 -3.08 0.03
CA TYR A 142 20.57 -1.81 0.35
C TYR A 142 19.29 -1.97 1.18
N LEU A 143 18.45 -2.96 0.86
CA LEU A 143 17.26 -3.29 1.66
C LEU A 143 17.65 -3.82 3.06
N GLY A 144 18.72 -4.60 3.18
CA GLY A 144 19.24 -5.08 4.46
C GLY A 144 19.62 -3.93 5.39
N ASP A 145 20.38 -2.96 4.87
CA ASP A 145 20.81 -1.77 5.60
C ASP A 145 19.62 -0.90 6.02
N LEU A 146 18.70 -0.66 5.09
CA LEU A 146 17.43 0.05 5.34
C LEU A 146 16.63 -0.59 6.48
N VAL A 147 16.48 -1.91 6.45
CA VAL A 147 15.75 -2.66 7.48
C VAL A 147 16.45 -2.56 8.83
N GLN A 148 17.77 -2.71 8.86
CA GLN A 148 18.56 -2.61 10.09
C GLN A 148 18.45 -1.23 10.72
N GLN A 149 18.61 -0.17 9.93
CA GLN A 149 18.48 1.20 10.40
C GLN A 149 17.07 1.50 10.88
N LYS A 150 16.05 1.13 10.11
CA LYS A 150 14.65 1.28 10.54
C LYS A 150 14.42 0.61 11.88
N LYS A 151 14.90 -0.63 12.07
CA LYS A 151 14.80 -1.36 13.33
C LYS A 151 15.51 -0.64 14.48
N GLN A 152 16.70 -0.08 14.23
CA GLN A 152 17.45 0.67 15.22
C GLN A 152 16.74 1.98 15.61
N HIS A 153 16.22 2.72 14.65
CA HIS A 153 15.43 3.93 14.88
C HIS A 153 14.15 3.60 15.66
N ASP A 154 13.35 2.62 15.21
CA ASP A 154 12.15 2.17 15.92
C ASP A 154 12.49 1.80 17.38
N THR A 155 13.56 1.04 17.60
CA THR A 155 14.02 0.65 18.96
C THR A 155 14.38 1.87 19.82
N ASN A 156 15.11 2.83 19.26
CA ASN A 156 15.53 4.03 19.97
C ASN A 156 14.32 4.93 20.31
N TYR A 157 13.43 5.17 19.34
CA TYR A 157 12.20 5.95 19.56
C TYR A 157 11.31 5.28 20.59
N ASN A 158 11.06 3.97 20.47
CA ASN A 158 10.25 3.23 21.42
C ASN A 158 10.86 3.29 22.83
N ARG A 159 12.17 3.09 22.97
CA ARG A 159 12.86 3.21 24.26
C ARG A 159 12.67 4.60 24.89
N THR A 160 12.82 5.66 24.09
CA THR A 160 12.66 7.05 24.54
C THR A 160 11.23 7.36 24.94
N LEU A 161 10.24 7.02 24.12
CA LEU A 161 8.81 7.22 24.42
C LEU A 161 8.40 6.45 25.68
N ARG A 162 8.86 5.21 25.83
CA ARG A 162 8.63 4.40 27.04
C ARG A 162 9.26 5.03 28.28
N HIS A 163 10.49 5.55 28.16
CA HIS A 163 11.16 6.22 29.25
C HIS A 163 10.43 7.51 29.66
N ALA A 164 10.05 8.34 28.68
CA ALA A 164 9.27 9.56 28.90
C ALA A 164 7.96 9.27 29.62
N ALA A 165 7.20 8.26 29.18
CA ALA A 165 5.97 7.85 29.87
C ALA A 165 6.24 7.37 31.31
N ARG A 166 7.34 6.63 31.53
CA ARG A 166 7.69 6.13 32.87
C ARG A 166 8.01 7.26 33.87
N LEU A 167 8.59 8.38 33.42
CA LEU A 167 8.85 9.54 34.28
C LEU A 167 7.56 10.12 34.91
N PHE A 168 6.41 9.96 34.24
CA PHE A 168 5.12 10.49 34.68
C PHE A 168 4.23 9.48 35.42
N MET A 169 4.76 8.30 35.77
CA MET A 169 3.96 7.22 36.38
C MET A 169 3.31 7.61 37.72
N ASN A 170 4.04 8.37 38.53
CA ASN A 170 3.63 8.82 39.86
C ASN A 170 3.16 10.28 39.89
N GLU A 171 3.02 10.91 38.73
CA GLU A 171 2.55 12.29 38.61
C GLU A 171 1.03 12.39 38.73
N LYS A 172 0.51 13.63 38.83
CA LYS A 172 -0.94 13.86 38.83
C LYS A 172 -1.59 13.25 37.60
N GLN A 173 -2.80 12.70 37.78
CA GLN A 173 -3.53 11.93 36.77
C GLN A 173 -3.63 12.66 35.42
N ASP A 174 -3.95 13.96 35.42
CA ASP A 174 -4.09 14.72 34.18
C ASP A 174 -2.78 14.82 33.39
N TYR A 175 -1.65 15.07 34.07
CA TYR A 175 -0.33 15.12 33.42
C TYR A 175 0.11 13.75 32.91
N ARG A 176 -0.09 12.71 33.73
CA ARG A 176 0.19 11.32 33.35
C ARG A 176 -0.61 10.92 32.11
N ASN A 177 -1.91 11.19 32.11
CA ASN A 177 -2.81 10.86 31.01
C ASN A 177 -2.42 11.59 29.72
N LEU A 178 -2.07 12.88 29.80
CA LEU A 178 -1.59 13.65 28.65
C LEU A 178 -0.30 13.07 28.07
N VAL A 179 0.68 12.75 28.92
CA VAL A 179 1.95 12.17 28.47
C VAL A 179 1.75 10.78 27.87
N TYR A 180 0.87 9.98 28.47
CA TYR A 180 0.58 8.63 27.97
C TYR A 180 -0.10 8.70 26.59
N ALA A 181 -1.08 9.58 26.42
CA ALA A 181 -1.73 9.79 25.13
C ALA A 181 -0.72 10.23 24.05
N SER A 182 0.17 11.17 24.37
CA SER A 182 1.23 11.64 23.46
C SER A 182 2.24 10.53 23.12
N ALA A 183 2.65 9.74 24.10
CA ALA A 183 3.58 8.63 23.88
C ALA A 183 2.94 7.54 23.01
N MET A 184 1.68 7.18 23.28
CA MET A 184 0.96 6.17 22.51
C MET A 184 0.73 6.57 21.05
N ALA A 185 0.59 7.87 20.74
CA ALA A 185 0.46 8.34 19.36
C ALA A 185 1.67 7.98 18.48
N GLY A 186 2.86 7.77 19.08
CA GLY A 186 4.08 7.36 18.39
C GLY A 186 4.45 5.88 18.56
N LEU A 187 3.65 5.08 19.27
CA LEU A 187 3.90 3.66 19.52
C LEU A 187 2.95 2.79 18.71
N LYS A 188 3.46 1.68 18.18
CA LYS A 188 2.61 0.59 17.67
C LYS A 188 1.97 -0.16 18.83
N MET A 189 0.87 -0.87 18.59
CA MET A 189 0.13 -1.61 19.63
C MET A 189 1.04 -2.56 20.43
N GLU A 190 1.87 -3.34 19.73
CA GLU A 190 2.83 -4.28 20.32
C GLU A 190 3.95 -3.60 21.10
N ASP A 191 4.16 -2.30 20.88
CA ASP A 191 5.21 -1.52 21.53
C ASP A 191 4.75 -0.78 22.79
N ILE A 192 3.44 -0.77 23.08
CA ILE A 192 2.85 -0.11 24.24
C ILE A 192 3.19 -0.89 25.51
N PRO A 193 3.85 -0.27 26.51
CA PRO A 193 4.11 -0.94 27.78
C PRO A 193 2.84 -1.30 28.55
N GLU A 194 2.88 -2.45 29.24
CA GLU A 194 1.80 -2.93 30.11
C GLU A 194 1.31 -1.87 31.11
N PHE A 195 2.22 -1.06 31.68
CA PHE A 195 1.82 -0.05 32.66
C PHE A 195 0.95 1.07 32.07
N ILE A 196 1.10 1.37 30.78
CA ILE A 196 0.24 2.33 30.06
C ILE A 196 -1.14 1.69 29.85
N ILE A 197 -1.17 0.42 29.42
CA ILE A 197 -2.42 -0.33 29.22
C ILE A 197 -3.21 -0.39 30.54
N ARG A 198 -2.55 -0.73 31.65
CA ARG A 198 -3.16 -0.77 32.99
C ARG A 198 -3.73 0.59 33.40
N ALA A 199 -3.02 1.67 33.06
CA ALA A 199 -3.52 3.02 33.32
C ALA A 199 -4.74 3.37 32.45
N GLY A 200 -4.82 2.88 31.21
CA GLY A 200 -6.00 3.04 30.35
C GLY A 200 -7.25 2.36 30.89
N LEU A 201 -7.10 1.14 31.44
CA LEU A 201 -8.22 0.40 32.05
C LEU A 201 -8.78 1.08 33.31
N THR A 202 -7.97 1.87 34.02
CA THR A 202 -8.32 2.41 35.34
C THR A 202 -8.57 3.92 35.35
N ASN A 203 -7.92 4.68 34.46
CA ASN A 203 -7.86 6.15 34.52
C ASN A 203 -8.46 6.83 33.27
N GLY A 204 -9.21 6.09 32.45
CA GLY A 204 -9.94 6.65 31.30
C GLY A 204 -9.07 7.08 30.12
N ILE A 205 -7.82 6.60 30.03
CA ILE A 205 -7.00 6.83 28.83
C ILE A 205 -7.53 5.93 27.72
N SER A 206 -7.96 6.55 26.62
CA SER A 206 -8.43 5.82 25.45
C SER A 206 -7.28 5.08 24.77
N LEU A 207 -7.44 3.77 24.57
CA LEU A 207 -6.55 2.94 23.75
C LEU A 207 -6.96 2.94 22.27
N ARG A 208 -8.01 3.69 21.88
CA ARG A 208 -8.44 3.76 20.47
C ARG A 208 -7.33 4.13 19.47
N PRO A 209 -6.34 4.99 19.79
CA PRO A 209 -5.30 5.33 18.82
C PRO A 209 -4.42 4.17 18.37
N THR A 210 -4.54 2.99 18.98
CA THR A 210 -3.60 1.87 18.85
C THR A 210 -4.09 0.78 17.91
N VAL A 211 -5.37 0.78 17.54
CA VAL A 211 -5.92 -0.22 16.60
C VAL A 211 -5.75 0.24 15.15
N SER A 212 -5.65 -0.70 14.23
CA SER A 212 -5.47 -0.43 12.79
C SER A 212 -6.18 -1.52 11.99
N PHE A 213 -7.06 -1.12 11.08
CA PHE A 213 -7.73 -2.04 10.16
C PHE A 213 -6.74 -2.78 9.27
N ARG A 214 -5.70 -2.10 8.76
CA ARG A 214 -4.59 -2.71 8.02
C ARG A 214 -3.89 -3.79 8.86
N ALA A 215 -3.61 -3.51 10.13
CA ALA A 215 -2.98 -4.49 11.03
C ALA A 215 -3.89 -5.71 11.26
N SER A 216 -5.19 -5.49 11.47
CA SER A 216 -6.16 -6.57 11.63
C SER A 216 -6.27 -7.45 10.38
N LEU A 217 -6.34 -6.86 9.18
CA LEU A 217 -6.35 -7.63 7.92
C LEU A 217 -5.04 -8.40 7.71
N ASN A 218 -3.87 -7.81 8.01
CA ASN A 218 -2.59 -8.51 7.95
C ASN A 218 -2.53 -9.69 8.93
N SER A 219 -3.07 -9.52 10.14
CA SER A 219 -3.20 -10.61 11.12
C SER A 219 -4.09 -11.74 10.59
N ARG A 220 -5.23 -11.42 9.96
CA ARG A 220 -6.06 -12.43 9.27
C ARG A 220 -5.31 -13.13 8.16
N MET A 221 -4.57 -12.41 7.31
CA MET A 221 -3.76 -13.06 6.26
C MET A 221 -2.71 -14.00 6.84
N ARG A 222 -2.09 -13.62 7.97
CA ARG A 222 -1.17 -14.50 8.66
C ARG A 222 -1.87 -15.75 9.21
N GLN A 223 -3.07 -15.61 9.75
CA GLN A 223 -3.87 -16.76 10.19
C GLN A 223 -4.19 -17.68 9.01
N LEU A 224 -4.63 -17.15 7.87
CA LEU A 224 -4.88 -17.93 6.65
C LEU A 224 -3.65 -18.73 6.22
N GLN A 225 -2.46 -18.12 6.23
CA GLN A 225 -1.21 -18.83 5.92
C GLN A 225 -0.90 -19.99 6.87
N LEU A 226 -1.29 -19.87 8.15
CA LEU A 226 -1.01 -20.86 9.18
C LEU A 226 -2.05 -22.00 9.20
N THR A 227 -3.32 -21.67 8.96
CA THR A 227 -4.44 -22.63 9.06
C THR A 227 -4.87 -23.20 7.71
N GLY A 228 -4.45 -22.57 6.61
CA GLY A 228 -4.81 -22.93 5.23
C GLY A 228 -6.21 -22.48 4.80
N SER A 229 -7.08 -22.10 5.74
CA SER A 229 -8.44 -21.62 5.44
C SER A 229 -8.94 -20.67 6.51
N LEU A 230 -9.85 -19.78 6.10
CA LEU A 230 -10.62 -18.88 6.96
C LEU A 230 -12.05 -18.79 6.43
N PRO A 231 -13.06 -18.55 7.28
CA PRO A 231 -14.44 -18.64 6.83
C PRO A 231 -14.83 -17.68 5.70
N GLU A 232 -14.39 -16.43 5.78
CA GLU A 232 -14.64 -15.42 4.76
C GLU A 232 -13.94 -15.73 3.43
N TRP A 233 -12.86 -16.53 3.44
CA TRP A 233 -12.13 -16.91 2.23
C TRP A 233 -12.79 -18.04 1.46
N GLU A 234 -13.62 -18.86 2.11
CA GLU A 234 -14.44 -19.83 1.37
C GLU A 234 -15.49 -19.15 0.50
N LEU A 235 -15.89 -17.93 0.86
CA LEU A 235 -16.85 -17.11 0.13
C LEU A 235 -16.21 -16.24 -0.94
N ASP A 236 -14.88 -16.23 -1.07
CA ASP A 236 -14.17 -15.55 -2.18
C ASP A 236 -14.34 -16.33 -3.50
N ASP A 237 -14.56 -17.65 -3.42
CA ASP A 237 -14.93 -18.46 -4.57
C ASP A 237 -16.36 -18.11 -5.02
N LYS A 238 -16.48 -17.69 -6.29
CA LYS A 238 -17.73 -17.17 -6.83
C LYS A 238 -18.88 -18.18 -6.80
N ARG A 239 -18.60 -19.45 -7.06
CA ARG A 239 -19.61 -20.51 -7.03
C ARG A 239 -20.13 -20.72 -5.61
N THR A 240 -19.23 -20.82 -4.64
CA THR A 240 -19.57 -20.96 -3.22
C THR A 240 -20.33 -19.73 -2.72
N ALA A 241 -19.92 -18.53 -3.11
CA ALA A 241 -20.61 -17.27 -2.81
C ALA A 241 -22.06 -17.26 -3.32
N TYR A 242 -22.29 -17.72 -4.56
CA TYR A 242 -23.62 -17.78 -5.16
C TYR A 242 -24.53 -18.80 -4.48
N LEU A 243 -23.99 -19.96 -4.10
CA LEU A 243 -24.73 -20.96 -3.32
C LEU A 243 -25.14 -20.42 -1.94
N PHE A 244 -24.25 -19.65 -1.29
CA PHE A 244 -24.58 -18.97 -0.04
C PHE A 244 -25.64 -17.89 -0.24
N ALA A 245 -25.51 -17.07 -1.29
CA ALA A 245 -26.50 -16.07 -1.65
C ALA A 245 -27.88 -16.70 -1.91
N ASP A 246 -27.93 -17.84 -2.60
CA ASP A 246 -29.16 -18.59 -2.87
C ASP A 246 -29.79 -19.15 -1.57
N GLU A 247 -28.99 -19.71 -0.66
CA GLU A 247 -29.45 -20.15 0.68
C GLU A 247 -30.03 -18.99 1.50
N LEU A 248 -29.46 -17.79 1.34
CA LEU A 248 -29.95 -16.55 1.96
C LEU A 248 -31.10 -15.90 1.18
N ARG A 249 -31.48 -16.45 0.02
CA ARG A 249 -32.48 -15.92 -0.91
C ARG A 249 -32.17 -14.50 -1.38
N LEU A 250 -30.89 -14.20 -1.57
CA LEU A 250 -30.44 -12.93 -2.14
C LEU A 250 -30.63 -12.97 -3.66
N ARG A 251 -31.09 -11.85 -4.22
CA ARG A 251 -31.06 -11.64 -5.66
C ARG A 251 -29.61 -11.54 -6.11
N ARG A 252 -29.17 -12.38 -7.06
CA ARG A 252 -27.87 -12.30 -7.74
C ARG A 252 -28.08 -12.36 -9.27
N PRO A 253 -27.18 -11.84 -10.11
CA PRO A 253 -27.34 -11.90 -11.56
C PRO A 253 -27.52 -13.35 -12.03
N TRP A 254 -28.35 -13.56 -13.05
CA TRP A 254 -28.28 -14.83 -13.77
C TRP A 254 -26.88 -14.97 -14.39
N THR A 255 -26.35 -16.18 -14.38
CA THR A 255 -25.05 -16.52 -14.98
C THR A 255 -25.22 -17.78 -15.79
N SER A 256 -24.64 -17.79 -16.98
CA SER A 256 -24.60 -18.97 -17.84
C SER A 256 -23.73 -20.07 -17.21
N ASP A 257 -24.19 -21.31 -17.25
CA ASP A 257 -23.36 -22.49 -16.92
C ASP A 257 -22.40 -22.87 -18.06
N ALA A 258 -22.59 -22.29 -19.25
CA ALA A 258 -21.75 -22.53 -20.42
C ALA A 258 -20.65 -21.47 -20.57
N THR A 259 -19.48 -21.92 -21.02
CA THR A 259 -18.38 -21.10 -21.54
C THR A 259 -18.52 -20.96 -23.06
N TYR A 260 -18.25 -19.76 -23.55
CA TYR A 260 -18.35 -19.38 -24.96
C TYR A 260 -16.98 -18.99 -25.51
N THR A 261 -16.84 -19.03 -26.83
CA THR A 261 -15.74 -18.45 -27.60
C THR A 261 -16.24 -17.20 -28.33
N SER A 262 -15.33 -16.32 -28.75
CA SER A 262 -15.65 -15.16 -29.57
C SER A 262 -16.48 -15.47 -30.83
N THR A 263 -16.41 -16.70 -31.32
CA THR A 263 -17.13 -17.19 -32.51
C THR A 263 -18.51 -17.77 -32.23
N ASN A 264 -18.78 -18.26 -31.01
CA ASN A 264 -20.05 -18.94 -30.67
C ASN A 264 -20.92 -18.17 -29.65
N LEU A 265 -20.50 -16.96 -29.27
CA LEU A 265 -21.29 -16.08 -28.40
C LEU A 265 -22.67 -15.79 -29.01
N PRO A 266 -23.75 -15.91 -28.24
CA PRO A 266 -25.10 -15.58 -28.69
C PRO A 266 -25.26 -14.06 -28.84
N GLU A 267 -25.76 -13.63 -29.99
CA GLU A 267 -26.12 -12.23 -30.29
C GLU A 267 -27.45 -11.87 -29.61
N LYS A 268 -27.40 -11.50 -28.32
CA LYS A 268 -28.57 -11.06 -27.55
C LYS A 268 -28.29 -9.76 -26.80
N SER A 269 -29.33 -9.03 -26.44
CA SER A 269 -29.26 -7.85 -25.58
C SER A 269 -29.42 -8.20 -24.10
N GLY A 270 -29.16 -7.23 -23.22
CA GLY A 270 -29.38 -7.36 -21.78
C GLY A 270 -28.38 -8.26 -21.07
N MET A 271 -27.13 -8.32 -21.55
CA MET A 271 -26.11 -9.19 -20.97
C MET A 271 -24.77 -8.50 -20.70
N VAL A 272 -24.00 -9.09 -19.80
CA VAL A 272 -22.58 -8.81 -19.59
C VAL A 272 -21.79 -9.97 -20.16
N ILE A 273 -20.83 -9.67 -21.04
CA ILE A 273 -19.85 -10.64 -21.53
C ILE A 273 -18.54 -10.35 -20.83
N LYS A 274 -17.88 -11.39 -20.31
CA LYS A 274 -16.59 -11.25 -19.64
C LYS A 274 -15.74 -12.51 -19.76
N PRO A 275 -14.43 -12.44 -19.57
CA PRO A 275 -13.58 -13.62 -19.55
C PRO A 275 -14.02 -14.60 -18.45
N ALA A 276 -13.85 -15.90 -18.68
CA ALA A 276 -14.06 -16.93 -17.67
C ALA A 276 -13.09 -16.76 -16.48
N ASP A 277 -11.86 -16.34 -16.77
CA ASP A 277 -10.87 -15.90 -15.79
C ASP A 277 -10.37 -14.50 -16.14
N GLY A 278 -10.55 -13.54 -15.24
CA GLY A 278 -10.20 -12.15 -15.49
C GLY A 278 -10.43 -11.22 -14.31
N ALA A 279 -9.65 -10.14 -14.27
CA ALA A 279 -9.71 -9.13 -13.22
C ALA A 279 -9.61 -7.70 -13.78
N GLY A 280 -10.07 -6.72 -13.01
CA GLY A 280 -9.89 -5.29 -13.33
C GLY A 280 -10.67 -4.82 -14.56
N SER A 281 -11.84 -5.41 -14.83
CA SER A 281 -12.72 -5.11 -15.95
C SER A 281 -12.13 -5.34 -17.36
N ARG A 282 -10.99 -6.03 -17.48
CA ARG A 282 -10.40 -6.38 -18.77
C ARG A 282 -11.30 -7.38 -19.50
N GLY A 283 -11.63 -7.10 -20.77
CA GLY A 283 -12.56 -7.91 -21.54
C GLY A 283 -14.01 -7.87 -21.06
N VAL A 284 -14.40 -6.92 -20.21
CA VAL A 284 -15.79 -6.83 -19.75
C VAL A 284 -16.59 -5.92 -20.68
N TYR A 285 -17.66 -6.47 -21.25
CA TYR A 285 -18.55 -5.78 -22.18
C TYR A 285 -19.98 -5.76 -21.66
N LEU A 286 -20.60 -4.58 -21.65
CA LEU A 286 -22.02 -4.43 -21.33
C LEU A 286 -22.81 -4.33 -22.64
N VAL A 287 -23.64 -5.32 -22.93
CA VAL A 287 -24.49 -5.37 -24.14
C VAL A 287 -25.90 -4.95 -23.74
N GLN A 288 -26.19 -3.65 -23.82
CA GLN A 288 -27.54 -3.14 -23.56
C GLN A 288 -28.47 -3.47 -24.73
N ASP A 289 -27.98 -3.19 -25.94
CA ASP A 289 -28.57 -3.56 -27.22
C ASP A 289 -27.45 -4.06 -28.14
N ILE A 290 -27.80 -4.78 -29.21
CA ILE A 290 -26.82 -5.24 -30.21
C ILE A 290 -26.07 -4.08 -30.88
N ASN A 291 -26.65 -2.87 -30.87
CA ASN A 291 -26.03 -1.63 -31.34
C ASN A 291 -25.65 -0.66 -30.20
N ASP A 292 -25.70 -1.12 -28.94
CA ASP A 292 -25.32 -0.33 -27.78
C ASP A 292 -24.50 -1.19 -26.81
N ILE A 293 -23.22 -1.29 -27.11
CA ILE A 293 -22.27 -2.12 -26.38
C ILE A 293 -21.21 -1.20 -25.76
N VAL A 294 -20.84 -1.46 -24.51
CA VAL A 294 -19.80 -0.69 -23.81
C VAL A 294 -18.64 -1.60 -23.46
N ASP A 295 -17.45 -1.27 -23.94
CA ASP A 295 -16.17 -1.78 -23.43
C ASP A 295 -15.84 -1.05 -22.12
N MET A 296 -15.90 -1.79 -21.01
CA MET A 296 -15.72 -1.23 -19.67
C MET A 296 -14.30 -0.76 -19.42
N LYS A 297 -13.29 -1.48 -19.93
CA LYS A 297 -11.89 -1.14 -19.64
C LYS A 297 -11.47 0.11 -20.38
N ARG A 298 -11.92 0.26 -21.62
CA ARG A 298 -11.60 1.42 -22.47
C ARG A 298 -12.62 2.57 -22.31
N SER A 299 -13.71 2.34 -21.56
CA SER A 299 -14.84 3.27 -21.44
C SER A 299 -15.35 3.74 -22.82
N LYS A 300 -15.38 2.79 -23.78
CA LYS A 300 -15.66 3.06 -25.18
C LYS A 300 -17.00 2.41 -25.58
N LYS A 301 -17.85 3.15 -26.28
CA LYS A 301 -19.04 2.60 -26.93
C LYS A 301 -18.65 1.91 -28.24
N LEU A 302 -19.23 0.75 -28.49
CA LEU A 302 -19.12 -0.03 -29.72
C LEU A 302 -20.50 -0.03 -30.38
N ASP A 303 -20.53 0.18 -31.69
CA ASP A 303 -21.77 0.48 -32.42
C ASP A 303 -22.50 -0.78 -32.89
N ASN A 304 -21.83 -1.93 -32.89
CA ASN A 304 -22.38 -3.20 -33.36
C ASN A 304 -21.58 -4.42 -32.84
N TRP A 305 -22.07 -5.61 -33.17
CA TRP A 305 -21.47 -6.88 -32.75
C TRP A 305 -20.12 -7.20 -33.41
N ASP A 306 -19.86 -6.71 -34.62
CA ASP A 306 -18.56 -6.90 -35.28
C ASP A 306 -17.47 -6.08 -34.57
N ASP A 307 -17.80 -4.87 -34.11
CA ASP A 307 -16.91 -4.05 -33.27
C ASP A 307 -16.60 -4.74 -31.94
N LEU A 308 -17.59 -5.42 -31.35
CA LEU A 308 -17.38 -6.26 -30.16
C LEU A 308 -16.37 -7.38 -30.46
N LYS A 309 -16.58 -8.16 -31.52
CA LYS A 309 -15.66 -9.25 -31.90
C LYS A 309 -14.26 -8.74 -32.20
N ALA A 310 -14.14 -7.58 -32.85
CA ALA A 310 -12.84 -6.93 -33.09
C ALA A 310 -12.16 -6.52 -31.77
N SER A 311 -12.93 -5.96 -30.82
CA SER A 311 -12.41 -5.59 -29.49
C SER A 311 -11.97 -6.80 -28.68
N MET A 312 -12.75 -7.89 -28.70
CA MET A 312 -12.40 -9.14 -28.05
C MET A 312 -11.12 -9.74 -28.64
N LYS A 313 -10.98 -9.73 -29.97
CA LYS A 313 -9.75 -10.14 -30.64
C LYS A 313 -8.56 -9.30 -30.21
N GLN A 314 -8.73 -7.97 -30.12
CA GLN A 314 -7.68 -7.08 -29.63
C GLN A 314 -7.28 -7.41 -28.18
N ASP A 315 -8.23 -7.76 -27.32
CA ASP A 315 -7.96 -8.16 -25.94
C ASP A 315 -7.12 -9.44 -25.87
N LEU A 316 -7.42 -10.43 -26.71
CA LEU A 316 -6.64 -11.67 -26.84
C LEU A 316 -5.25 -11.38 -27.40
N ASP A 317 -5.15 -10.64 -28.51
CA ASP A 317 -3.88 -10.33 -29.18
C ASP A 317 -2.94 -9.51 -28.29
N SER A 318 -3.49 -8.69 -27.38
CA SER A 318 -2.72 -7.88 -26.41
C SER A 318 -2.40 -8.60 -25.10
N GLY A 319 -2.92 -9.81 -24.90
CA GLY A 319 -2.80 -10.56 -23.65
C GLY A 319 -3.54 -9.93 -22.47
N TRP A 320 -4.51 -9.05 -22.74
CA TRP A 320 -5.41 -8.54 -21.68
C TRP A 320 -6.39 -9.61 -21.21
N VAL A 321 -6.75 -10.51 -22.12
CA VAL A 321 -7.50 -11.74 -21.88
C VAL A 321 -6.61 -12.90 -22.32
N ALA A 322 -6.45 -13.90 -21.45
CA ALA A 322 -5.51 -14.99 -21.69
C ALA A 322 -6.01 -15.98 -22.74
N ASP A 323 -7.29 -16.37 -22.62
CA ASP A 323 -7.90 -17.43 -23.41
C ASP A 323 -9.24 -16.96 -24.01
N ASP A 324 -9.62 -17.52 -25.17
CA ASP A 324 -10.91 -17.25 -25.83
C ASP A 324 -12.06 -17.98 -25.13
N GLU A 325 -12.18 -17.77 -23.82
CA GLU A 325 -13.16 -18.35 -22.93
C GLU A 325 -13.95 -17.25 -22.23
N TRP A 326 -15.23 -17.16 -22.56
CA TRP A 326 -16.12 -16.08 -22.13
C TRP A 326 -17.33 -16.64 -21.39
N THR A 327 -17.79 -15.89 -20.40
CA THR A 327 -19.02 -16.17 -19.64
C THR A 327 -20.01 -15.04 -19.86
N ILE A 328 -21.29 -15.39 -19.72
CA ILE A 328 -22.40 -14.45 -19.86
C ILE A 328 -23.10 -14.31 -18.52
N GLU A 329 -23.36 -13.08 -18.14
CA GLU A 329 -24.18 -12.72 -16.98
C GLU A 329 -25.30 -11.77 -17.37
N GLU A 330 -26.33 -11.71 -16.54
CA GLU A 330 -27.39 -10.72 -16.65
C GLU A 330 -26.82 -9.30 -16.50
N LEU A 331 -27.24 -8.39 -17.39
CA LEU A 331 -26.93 -6.97 -17.25
C LEU A 331 -27.90 -6.31 -16.25
N ILE A 332 -27.35 -5.85 -15.13
CA ILE A 332 -28.11 -5.09 -14.13
C ILE A 332 -28.06 -3.60 -14.46
N MET A 333 -29.24 -2.97 -14.48
CA MET A 333 -29.43 -1.58 -14.86
C MET A 333 -30.17 -0.83 -13.74
N GLU A 334 -29.76 0.41 -13.46
CA GLU A 334 -30.49 1.31 -12.55
C GLU A 334 -31.74 1.90 -13.21
N ASN A 335 -31.71 2.02 -14.53
CA ASN A 335 -32.81 2.45 -15.40
C ASN A 335 -32.46 2.06 -16.84
N ASP A 336 -33.37 2.30 -17.79
CA ASP A 336 -33.25 1.88 -19.19
C ASP A 336 -31.94 2.26 -19.91
N ARG A 337 -31.16 3.20 -19.36
CA ARG A 337 -29.93 3.72 -20.00
C ARG A 337 -28.68 3.69 -19.11
N THR A 338 -28.83 3.36 -17.83
CA THR A 338 -27.74 3.51 -16.85
C THR A 338 -27.37 2.15 -16.28
N PRO A 339 -26.15 1.65 -16.56
CA PRO A 339 -25.61 0.48 -15.89
C PRO A 339 -25.64 0.64 -14.37
N ALA A 340 -25.75 -0.48 -13.66
CA ALA A 340 -25.70 -0.52 -12.20
C ALA A 340 -24.45 0.18 -11.63
N SER A 341 -24.63 0.97 -10.58
CA SER A 341 -23.52 1.35 -9.70
C SER A 341 -23.12 0.19 -8.78
N ASP A 342 -21.83 0.07 -8.46
CA ASP A 342 -21.37 -0.84 -7.40
C ASP A 342 -21.64 -0.20 -6.04
N ILE A 343 -22.25 -0.95 -5.13
CA ILE A 343 -22.41 -0.58 -3.73
C ILE A 343 -21.67 -1.62 -2.88
N LYS A 344 -20.60 -1.21 -2.20
CA LYS A 344 -19.75 -2.11 -1.42
C LYS A 344 -19.86 -1.78 0.07
N PHE A 345 -20.41 -2.71 0.83
CA PHE A 345 -20.59 -2.58 2.28
C PHE A 345 -19.40 -3.22 3.00
N TYR A 346 -18.66 -2.43 3.76
CA TYR A 346 -17.62 -2.92 4.67
C TYR A 346 -18.32 -3.37 5.96
N CYS A 347 -18.52 -4.68 6.08
CA CYS A 347 -19.28 -5.27 7.17
C CYS A 347 -18.34 -5.85 8.24
N PHE A 348 -18.63 -5.51 9.49
CA PHE A 348 -17.89 -5.90 10.69
C PHE A 348 -18.81 -6.71 11.60
N TYR A 349 -19.00 -7.98 11.24
CA TYR A 349 -19.86 -8.95 11.93
C TYR A 349 -21.16 -8.38 12.50
N GLY A 350 -22.17 -8.23 11.64
CA GLY A 350 -23.49 -7.70 12.02
C GLY A 350 -23.59 -6.18 12.10
N LYS A 351 -22.55 -5.44 11.69
CA LYS A 351 -22.52 -3.97 11.69
C LYS A 351 -21.86 -3.48 10.41
N VAL A 352 -22.50 -2.58 9.67
CA VAL A 352 -21.86 -1.88 8.55
C VAL A 352 -21.02 -0.74 9.13
N GLY A 353 -19.75 -0.63 8.73
CA GLY A 353 -18.86 0.45 9.17
C GLY A 353 -18.65 1.54 8.13
N LEU A 354 -18.61 1.16 6.85
CA LEU A 354 -18.31 2.06 5.74
C LEU A 354 -18.98 1.53 4.46
N ILE A 355 -19.42 2.43 3.57
CA ILE A 355 -20.04 2.09 2.30
C ILE A 355 -19.30 2.81 1.18
N LEU A 356 -18.98 2.11 0.09
CA LEU A 356 -18.43 2.67 -1.13
C LEU A 356 -19.44 2.56 -2.26
N GLU A 357 -19.77 3.68 -2.88
CA GLU A 357 -20.53 3.76 -4.11
C GLU A 357 -19.58 4.04 -5.28
N ILE A 358 -19.65 3.22 -6.34
CA ILE A 358 -18.82 3.37 -7.54
C ILE A 358 -19.72 3.47 -8.76
N VAL A 359 -19.51 4.52 -9.55
CA VAL A 359 -20.02 4.60 -10.92
C VAL A 359 -18.85 4.32 -11.83
N ARG A 360 -18.96 3.30 -12.70
CA ARG A 360 -17.88 2.92 -13.61
C ARG A 360 -18.01 3.54 -15.00
N TYR A 361 -19.22 3.88 -15.40
CA TYR A 361 -19.56 4.40 -16.72
C TYR A 361 -20.56 5.56 -16.57
N PRO A 362 -20.43 6.66 -17.33
CA PRO A 362 -19.43 6.91 -18.38
C PRO A 362 -18.01 7.23 -17.87
N GLU A 363 -17.87 7.57 -16.60
CA GLU A 363 -16.60 7.92 -15.97
C GLU A 363 -16.51 7.25 -14.60
N LEU A 364 -15.30 6.80 -14.24
CA LEU A 364 -15.03 6.16 -12.96
C LEU A 364 -15.07 7.17 -11.82
N LYS A 365 -16.04 7.04 -10.91
CA LYS A 365 -16.28 7.95 -9.78
C LYS A 365 -16.54 7.17 -8.51
N TYR A 366 -16.12 7.73 -7.38
CA TYR A 366 -16.22 7.11 -6.06
C TYR A 366 -16.95 8.03 -5.08
N CYS A 367 -17.78 7.47 -4.22
CA CYS A 367 -18.36 8.19 -3.09
C CYS A 367 -18.38 7.29 -1.86
N TRP A 368 -17.78 7.76 -0.77
CA TRP A 368 -17.78 7.06 0.51
C TRP A 368 -18.88 7.59 1.41
N TRP A 369 -19.56 6.68 2.10
CA TRP A 369 -20.65 6.98 3.00
C TRP A 369 -20.45 6.30 4.37
N THR A 370 -20.81 7.01 5.42
CA THR A 370 -21.02 6.43 6.74
C THR A 370 -22.34 5.63 6.77
N PRO A 371 -22.53 4.75 7.75
CA PRO A 371 -23.81 4.06 7.95
C PRO A 371 -24.97 5.00 8.31
N THR A 372 -24.68 6.25 8.71
CA THR A 372 -25.71 7.28 8.98
C THR A 372 -26.15 8.03 7.73
N GLY A 373 -25.59 7.70 6.56
CA GLY A 373 -25.89 8.37 5.29
C GLY A 373 -25.11 9.65 5.07
N GLU A 374 -24.03 9.89 5.82
CA GLU A 374 -23.17 11.07 5.65
C GLU A 374 -22.01 10.73 4.70
N ARG A 375 -21.67 11.67 3.81
CA ARG A 375 -20.48 11.52 2.97
C ARG A 375 -19.22 11.70 3.79
N VAL A 376 -18.24 10.83 3.60
CA VAL A 376 -16.97 10.87 4.34
C VAL A 376 -15.78 10.87 3.37
N ARG A 377 -14.67 11.48 3.78
CA ARG A 377 -13.39 11.35 3.09
C ARG A 377 -12.54 10.35 3.82
N THR A 378 -11.88 9.47 3.09
CA THR A 378 -11.16 8.34 3.68
C THR A 378 -9.66 8.37 3.36
N GLY A 379 -9.20 9.39 2.64
CA GLY A 379 -7.87 9.45 2.02
C GLY A 379 -7.75 8.59 0.76
N LYS A 380 -8.66 7.64 0.55
CA LYS A 380 -8.67 6.72 -0.59
C LYS A 380 -9.69 7.15 -1.65
N TYR A 381 -9.24 7.29 -2.90
CA TYR A 381 -10.05 7.73 -4.05
C TYR A 381 -10.66 9.14 -3.93
N ASP A 382 -10.01 10.01 -3.16
CA ASP A 382 -10.49 11.37 -2.92
C ASP A 382 -10.37 12.29 -4.15
N GLU A 383 -9.66 11.87 -5.19
CA GLU A 383 -9.45 12.62 -6.43
C GLU A 383 -10.63 12.57 -7.41
N ASN A 384 -11.50 11.55 -7.31
CA ASN A 384 -12.61 11.31 -8.25
C ASN A 384 -13.98 11.28 -7.54
N LEU A 385 -14.22 12.23 -6.64
CA LEU A 385 -15.43 12.27 -5.81
C LEU A 385 -16.67 12.77 -6.57
N PHE A 386 -17.80 12.11 -6.35
CA PHE A 386 -19.12 12.58 -6.78
C PHE A 386 -20.12 12.58 -5.62
N ALA A 387 -21.31 13.15 -5.82
CA ALA A 387 -22.30 13.25 -4.75
C ALA A 387 -22.79 11.88 -4.25
N GLY A 388 -22.87 10.87 -5.14
CA GLY A 388 -23.50 9.58 -4.85
C GLY A 388 -25.00 9.68 -4.60
N LYS A 389 -25.69 8.54 -4.60
CA LYS A 389 -27.07 8.38 -4.16
C LYS A 389 -27.17 7.91 -2.71
N GLY A 390 -26.08 7.38 -2.15
CA GLY A 390 -26.09 6.79 -0.82
C GLY A 390 -26.90 5.50 -0.77
N VAL A 391 -27.24 5.02 0.42
CA VAL A 391 -28.02 3.79 0.62
C VAL A 391 -29.14 4.03 1.63
N THR A 392 -30.18 3.21 1.55
CA THR A 392 -31.29 3.22 2.51
C THR A 392 -30.93 2.44 3.77
N GLN A 393 -31.61 2.73 4.88
CA GLN A 393 -31.42 1.98 6.13
C GLN A 393 -31.72 0.47 5.96
N ALA A 394 -32.73 0.11 5.16
CA ALA A 394 -33.07 -1.27 4.89
C ALA A 394 -31.94 -2.04 4.16
N GLU A 395 -31.23 -1.36 3.24
CA GLU A 395 -30.07 -1.93 2.56
C GLU A 395 -28.89 -2.14 3.54
N ILE A 396 -28.66 -1.19 4.45
CA ILE A 396 -27.65 -1.30 5.52
C ILE A 396 -27.98 -2.47 6.46
N ASP A 397 -29.23 -2.57 6.92
CA ASP A 397 -29.68 -3.62 7.82
C ASP A 397 -29.59 -4.99 7.16
N SER A 398 -29.92 -5.09 5.87
CA SER A 398 -29.76 -6.31 5.08
C SER A 398 -28.29 -6.75 4.99
N ALA A 399 -27.37 -5.86 4.63
CA ALA A 399 -25.94 -6.16 4.58
C ALA A 399 -25.39 -6.57 5.96
N ALA A 400 -25.81 -5.89 7.02
CA ALA A 400 -25.48 -6.26 8.39
C ALA A 400 -25.99 -7.67 8.72
N GLU A 401 -27.26 -7.99 8.41
CA GLU A 401 -27.84 -9.31 8.67
C GLU A 401 -27.10 -10.43 7.92
N ILE A 402 -26.77 -10.21 6.65
CA ILE A 402 -25.99 -11.16 5.84
C ILE A 402 -24.63 -11.41 6.49
N SER A 403 -23.90 -10.35 6.84
CA SER A 403 -22.57 -10.49 7.46
C SER A 403 -22.60 -11.24 8.80
N ARG A 404 -23.68 -11.10 9.57
CA ARG A 404 -23.88 -11.81 10.85
C ARG A 404 -24.09 -13.33 10.68
N LYS A 405 -24.37 -13.79 9.47
CA LYS A 405 -24.52 -15.22 9.12
C LYS A 405 -23.19 -15.87 8.70
N ILE A 406 -22.11 -15.09 8.62
CA ILE A 406 -20.77 -15.53 8.26
C ILE A 406 -19.91 -15.51 9.54
N PRO A 407 -19.21 -16.59 9.92
CA PRO A 407 -18.39 -16.63 11.13
C PRO A 407 -17.03 -15.95 10.93
N ALA A 408 -17.05 -14.67 10.53
CA ALA A 408 -15.87 -13.86 10.28
C ALA A 408 -16.04 -12.44 10.85
N PRO A 409 -14.98 -11.83 11.41
CA PRO A 409 -15.07 -10.50 11.99
C PRO A 409 -15.30 -9.41 10.93
N PHE A 410 -14.82 -9.64 9.70
CA PHE A 410 -14.93 -8.70 8.61
C PHE A 410 -15.19 -9.43 7.29
N ILE A 411 -16.07 -8.86 6.47
CA ILE A 411 -16.21 -9.19 5.06
C ILE A 411 -16.79 -7.97 4.32
N ARG A 412 -16.30 -7.67 3.13
CA ARG A 412 -16.96 -6.70 2.26
C ARG A 412 -18.01 -7.43 1.44
N ILE A 413 -19.21 -6.85 1.33
CA ILE A 413 -20.30 -7.39 0.52
C ILE A 413 -20.58 -6.40 -0.60
N ASP A 414 -20.43 -6.88 -1.83
CA ASP A 414 -20.53 -6.05 -3.03
C ASP A 414 -21.87 -6.32 -3.71
N PHE A 415 -22.60 -5.26 -4.01
CA PHE A 415 -23.87 -5.28 -4.71
C PHE A 415 -23.81 -4.42 -5.97
N LEU A 416 -24.71 -4.71 -6.89
CA LEU A 416 -25.08 -3.87 -8.01
C LEU A 416 -26.43 -3.21 -7.70
N ARG A 417 -26.50 -1.89 -7.79
CA ARG A 417 -27.78 -1.19 -7.67
C ARG A 417 -28.60 -1.39 -8.94
N SER A 418 -29.79 -1.98 -8.80
CA SER A 418 -30.79 -1.98 -9.86
C SER A 418 -31.81 -0.85 -9.65
N ALA A 419 -32.80 -0.76 -10.54
CA ALA A 419 -33.91 0.20 -10.38
C ALA A 419 -34.67 0.05 -9.05
N ASN A 420 -34.82 -1.17 -8.53
CA ASN A 420 -35.74 -1.46 -7.44
C ASN A 420 -35.11 -2.18 -6.23
N GLU A 421 -33.92 -2.77 -6.39
CA GLU A 421 -33.27 -3.58 -5.35
C GLU A 421 -31.74 -3.62 -5.51
N LEU A 422 -31.05 -4.03 -4.45
CA LEU A 422 -29.63 -4.39 -4.53
C LEU A 422 -29.49 -5.85 -4.98
N VAL A 423 -28.66 -6.05 -6.00
CA VAL A 423 -28.35 -7.36 -6.58
C VAL A 423 -26.97 -7.78 -6.10
N PHE A 424 -26.87 -8.89 -5.37
CA PHE A 424 -25.63 -9.44 -4.84
C PHE A 424 -24.62 -9.71 -5.97
N GLY A 425 -23.41 -9.16 -5.83
CA GLY A 425 -22.30 -9.36 -6.75
C GLY A 425 -21.30 -10.39 -6.21
N GLU A 426 -20.63 -10.05 -5.11
CA GLU A 426 -19.57 -10.88 -4.53
C GLU A 426 -19.37 -10.63 -3.03
N PHE A 427 -18.71 -11.58 -2.38
CA PHE A 427 -18.07 -11.36 -1.09
C PHE A 427 -16.58 -11.09 -1.32
N THR A 428 -15.99 -10.18 -0.54
CA THR A 428 -14.56 -9.91 -0.61
C THR A 428 -13.96 -9.94 0.80
N PRO A 429 -13.19 -10.99 1.16
CA PRO A 429 -12.59 -11.12 2.49
C PRO A 429 -11.48 -10.10 2.72
N LYS A 430 -10.76 -9.70 1.66
CA LYS A 430 -9.69 -8.70 1.71
C LYS A 430 -9.86 -7.66 0.60
N PRO A 431 -10.39 -6.46 0.89
CA PRO A 431 -10.54 -5.41 -0.10
C PRO A 431 -9.17 -5.02 -0.67
N GLY A 432 -9.09 -4.76 -1.98
CA GLY A 432 -7.88 -4.24 -2.62
C GLY A 432 -7.48 -2.87 -2.06
N ASN A 433 -6.18 -2.60 -2.03
CA ASN A 433 -5.55 -1.35 -1.56
C ASN A 433 -6.10 -0.83 -0.22
N TYR A 434 -6.28 -1.70 0.77
CA TYR A 434 -6.74 -1.28 2.10
C TYR A 434 -5.71 -0.42 2.84
N ASP A 435 -4.47 -0.41 2.35
CA ASP A 435 -3.38 0.43 2.80
C ASP A 435 -3.53 1.91 2.44
N ASP A 436 -4.30 2.24 1.40
CA ASP A 436 -4.54 3.63 0.93
C ASP A 436 -5.44 4.47 1.86
N PHE A 437 -6.14 3.86 2.83
CA PHE A 437 -6.92 4.63 3.79
C PHE A 437 -6.03 5.60 4.57
N ASP A 438 -6.52 6.77 4.95
CA ASP A 438 -5.80 7.64 5.87
C ASP A 438 -5.75 7.05 7.30
N GLU A 439 -4.88 7.59 8.14
CA GLU A 439 -4.71 7.11 9.51
C GLU A 439 -6.01 7.21 10.35
N PRO A 440 -6.79 8.31 10.31
CA PRO A 440 -8.08 8.36 11.01
C PRO A 440 -9.05 7.26 10.59
N THR A 441 -9.20 7.01 9.30
CA THR A 441 -10.09 5.97 8.77
C THR A 441 -9.60 4.57 9.13
N ASP A 442 -8.30 4.31 9.00
CA ASP A 442 -7.69 3.03 9.37
C ASP A 442 -7.94 2.69 10.85
N LYS A 443 -7.80 3.66 11.76
CA LYS A 443 -8.09 3.48 13.19
C LYS A 443 -9.57 3.25 13.44
N TRP A 444 -10.43 4.04 12.80
CA TRP A 444 -11.88 3.92 12.92
C TRP A 444 -12.40 2.55 12.48
N LEU A 445 -11.94 2.05 11.32
CA LEU A 445 -12.27 0.71 10.85
C LEU A 445 -11.59 -0.38 11.71
N GLY A 446 -10.45 -0.08 12.32
CA GLY A 446 -9.79 -0.97 13.28
C GLY A 446 -10.62 -1.19 14.54
N ASP A 447 -11.22 -0.13 15.09
CA ASP A 447 -12.15 -0.22 16.23
C ASP A 447 -13.34 -1.13 15.88
N TYR A 448 -13.95 -0.92 14.70
CA TYR A 448 -15.04 -1.79 14.22
C TYR A 448 -14.65 -3.26 14.12
N PHE A 449 -13.41 -3.54 13.68
CA PHE A 449 -12.90 -4.90 13.54
C PHE A 449 -12.76 -5.57 14.91
N VAL A 450 -12.13 -4.91 15.89
CA VAL A 450 -11.94 -5.48 17.24
C VAL A 450 -13.29 -5.68 17.94
N GLU A 451 -14.22 -4.72 17.80
CA GLU A 451 -15.58 -4.89 18.31
C GLU A 451 -16.31 -6.08 17.66
N ALA A 452 -16.06 -6.34 16.37
CA ALA A 452 -16.65 -7.47 15.65
C ALA A 452 -16.08 -8.82 16.08
N GLU A 453 -14.77 -8.88 16.36
CA GLU A 453 -14.13 -10.06 16.94
C GLU A 453 -14.75 -10.43 18.29
N ASP A 454 -14.94 -9.46 19.19
CA ASP A 454 -15.59 -9.71 20.48
C ASP A 454 -17.03 -10.22 20.30
N ARG A 455 -17.85 -9.55 19.48
CA ARG A 455 -19.23 -10.02 19.18
C ARG A 455 -19.25 -11.45 18.63
N LEU A 456 -18.36 -11.77 17.70
CA LEU A 456 -18.24 -13.11 17.11
C LEU A 456 -17.82 -14.14 18.16
N THR A 457 -16.82 -13.82 18.98
CA THR A 457 -16.38 -14.69 20.08
C THR A 457 -17.50 -14.96 21.08
N GLN A 458 -18.25 -13.93 21.49
CA GLN A 458 -19.41 -14.10 22.37
C GLN A 458 -20.45 -15.03 21.74
N ASP A 459 -20.83 -14.79 20.48
CA ASP A 459 -21.79 -15.64 19.77
C ASP A 459 -21.33 -17.10 19.70
N LEU A 460 -20.04 -17.35 19.45
CA LEU A 460 -19.46 -18.69 19.46
C LEU A 460 -19.50 -19.34 20.85
N ILE A 461 -19.15 -18.61 21.91
CA ILE A 461 -19.22 -19.08 23.30
C ILE A 461 -20.65 -19.43 23.70
N TYR A 462 -21.64 -18.64 23.28
CA TYR A 462 -23.06 -18.92 23.50
C TYR A 462 -23.64 -19.98 22.56
N GLY A 463 -22.81 -20.62 21.74
CA GLY A 463 -23.20 -21.76 20.90
C GLY A 463 -24.02 -21.38 19.67
N LYS A 464 -23.95 -20.12 19.21
CA LYS A 464 -24.62 -19.70 17.98
C LYS A 464 -24.20 -20.59 16.82
N GLN A 465 -25.20 -21.06 16.07
CA GLN A 465 -25.00 -21.89 14.90
C GLN A 465 -25.07 -21.05 13.63
N PHE A 466 -24.02 -21.09 12.81
CA PHE A 466 -23.97 -20.44 11.50
C PHE A 466 -24.59 -21.33 10.43
N ARG A 467 -25.88 -21.68 10.60
CA ARG A 467 -26.55 -22.73 9.82
C ARG A 467 -26.41 -22.57 8.30
N ALA A 468 -26.66 -21.35 7.79
CA ALA A 468 -26.55 -21.05 6.36
C ALA A 468 -25.13 -21.30 5.84
N TYR A 469 -24.12 -20.87 6.61
CA TYR A 469 -22.71 -21.05 6.27
C TYR A 469 -22.29 -22.53 6.38
N ASN A 470 -22.68 -23.21 7.47
CA ASN A 470 -22.36 -24.63 7.69
C ASN A 470 -22.95 -25.56 6.63
N ARG A 471 -24.04 -25.17 5.97
CA ARG A 471 -24.59 -25.93 4.82
C ARG A 471 -23.61 -25.96 3.64
N LEU A 472 -22.88 -24.87 3.41
CA LEU A 472 -21.88 -24.82 2.34
C LEU A 472 -20.72 -25.79 2.58
N THR A 473 -20.22 -25.82 3.82
CA THR A 473 -19.07 -26.67 4.17
C THR A 473 -19.45 -28.14 4.20
N SER A 474 -20.72 -28.47 4.42
CA SER A 474 -21.23 -29.84 4.35
C SER A 474 -21.37 -30.40 2.92
N TRP A 475 -21.21 -29.55 1.89
CA TRP A 475 -21.27 -29.97 0.48
C TRP A 475 -19.89 -30.27 -0.12
N LYS A 476 -18.82 -29.99 0.63
CA LYS A 476 -17.45 -30.46 0.34
C LYS A 476 -17.24 -31.81 1.00
#